data_AF-B0BHY9-F1
#
_entry.id   AF-B0BHY9-F1
#
_cell.length_a   1.000
_cell.length_b   1.000
_cell.length_c   1.000
_cell.angle_alpha   90.00
_cell.angle_beta   90.00
_cell.angle_gamma   90.00
#
_symmetry.space_group_name_H-M   'P 1'
#
loop_
_entity.id
_entity.type
_entity.pdbx_description
1 polymer ?
#
loop_
_entity_poly.entity_id
_entity_poly.type
_entity_poly.pdbx_seq_one_letter_code
_entity_poly.pdbx_strand_id
1 'polypeptide(L)'
;TLGLTRKESSELMKIQNDTKGQPFIEWRQGESGYKRAWIQKKPGTDKGWAGAKDGRYLNVVRVERPGVGPAGNPTDFPIFSDLPDEQILVAFVTAVSAITGCRLDMSGEA
;
A
#
# COMPACT_ATOMS: atom_id res chain seq x y z
N THR A 1 30.66 11.42 22.81
CA THR A 1 29.63 11.78 21.82
C THR A 1 29.38 10.59 20.92
N LEU A 2 28.50 9.65 21.33
CA LEU A 2 28.12 8.52 20.48
C LEU A 2 26.92 8.93 19.64
N GLY A 3 27.15 9.19 18.35
CA GLY A 3 26.08 9.29 17.38
C GLY A 3 25.45 7.91 17.20
N LEU A 4 24.21 7.73 17.69
CA LEU A 4 23.35 6.68 17.19
C LEU A 4 23.12 6.97 15.69
N THR A 5 23.89 6.32 14.82
CA THR A 5 23.49 6.17 13.42
C THR A 5 22.20 5.37 13.43
N ARG A 6 21.10 6.10 13.26
CA ARG A 6 19.75 5.62 13.03
C ARG A 6 19.84 4.46 12.03
N LYS A 7 19.68 3.23 12.52
CA LYS A 7 19.45 2.05 11.68
C LYS A 7 18.39 2.49 10.67
N GLU A 8 18.71 2.46 9.39
CA GLU A 8 17.69 2.57 8.35
C GLU A 8 16.72 1.43 8.63
N SER A 9 15.61 1.73 9.29
CA SER A 9 14.50 0.80 9.32
C SER A 9 13.98 0.82 7.91
N SER A 10 14.41 -0.12 7.09
CA SER A 10 13.58 -0.65 6.02
C SER A 10 12.22 -0.91 6.67
N GLU A 11 11.26 -0.01 6.51
CA GLU A 11 9.93 -0.23 7.07
C GLU A 11 9.31 -1.36 6.25
N LEU A 12 9.22 -2.48 6.93
CA LEU A 12 8.78 -3.78 6.44
C LEU A 12 7.36 -3.65 5.88
N MET A 13 6.98 -4.54 4.96
CA MET A 13 5.58 -4.68 4.52
C MET A 13 4.66 -4.85 5.73
N LYS A 14 4.00 -3.77 6.13
CA LYS A 14 3.14 -3.70 7.32
C LYS A 14 1.85 -3.00 6.97
N ILE A 15 0.74 -3.60 7.39
CA ILE A 15 -0.58 -2.97 7.34
C ILE A 15 -0.63 -1.84 8.38
N GLN A 16 -1.06 -0.68 7.92
CA GLN A 16 -1.25 0.54 8.71
C GLN A 16 -2.60 1.15 8.37
N ASN A 17 -3.04 2.17 9.10
CA ASN A 17 -4.27 2.90 8.81
C ASN A 17 -3.98 4.38 8.58
N ASP A 18 -4.60 4.97 7.56
CA ASP A 18 -4.51 6.41 7.30
C ASP A 18 -5.36 7.22 8.28
N THR A 19 -5.38 8.55 8.11
CA THR A 19 -6.17 9.46 8.96
C THR A 19 -7.69 9.28 8.84
N LYS A 20 -8.16 8.50 7.86
CA LYS A 20 -9.57 8.12 7.65
C LYS A 20 -9.84 6.67 8.08
N GLY A 21 -8.89 6.01 8.71
CA GLY A 21 -8.98 4.61 9.14
C GLY A 21 -8.86 3.59 8.00
N GLN A 22 -8.50 4.01 6.78
CA GLN A 22 -8.38 3.11 5.63
C GLN A 22 -7.07 2.31 5.72
N PRO A 23 -7.11 0.99 5.55
CA PRO A 23 -5.91 0.17 5.61
C PRO A 23 -5.01 0.47 4.41
N PHE A 24 -3.72 0.62 4.66
CA PHE A 24 -2.70 0.82 3.64
C PHE A 24 -1.44 0.00 3.93
N ILE A 25 -0.65 -0.19 2.87
CA ILE A 25 0.67 -0.79 2.93
C ILE A 25 1.64 0.04 2.11
N GLU A 26 2.86 0.17 2.60
CA GLU A 26 3.97 0.80 1.87
C GLU A 26 5.05 -0.24 1.59
N TRP A 27 5.72 -0.09 0.45
CA TRP A 27 6.83 -0.95 0.09
C TRP A 27 7.84 -0.18 -0.77
N ARG A 28 9.05 -0.73 -0.80
CA ARG A 28 10.15 -0.21 -1.59
C ARG A 28 9.99 -0.59 -3.06
N GLN A 29 10.07 0.41 -3.93
CA GLN A 29 10.05 0.26 -5.39
C GLN A 29 11.41 0.68 -5.94
N GLY A 30 12.36 -0.27 -5.99
CA GLY A 30 13.74 -0.03 -6.43
C GLY A 30 14.66 0.53 -5.34
N GLU A 31 15.71 1.25 -5.75
CA GLU A 31 16.77 1.71 -4.83
C GLU A 31 16.39 2.94 -3.99
N SER A 32 15.50 3.79 -4.50
CA SER A 32 15.16 5.08 -3.87
C SER A 32 13.67 5.38 -3.81
N GLY A 33 12.85 4.58 -4.50
CA GLY A 33 11.41 4.81 -4.60
C GLY A 33 10.63 4.04 -3.55
N TYR A 34 9.50 4.61 -3.13
CA TYR A 34 8.49 3.93 -2.34
C TYR A 34 7.12 4.09 -3.01
N LYS A 35 6.25 3.12 -2.79
CA LYS A 35 4.84 3.20 -3.15
C LYS A 35 3.97 2.92 -1.93
N ARG A 36 2.75 3.42 -2.01
CA ARG A 36 1.66 3.12 -1.08
C ARG A 36 0.49 2.55 -1.86
N ALA A 37 -0.11 1.51 -1.31
CA ALA A 37 -1.41 1.02 -1.72
C ALA A 37 -2.39 1.11 -0.55
N TRP A 38 -3.65 1.47 -0.78
CA TRP A 38 -4.69 1.49 0.25
C TRP A 38 -6.05 1.08 -0.30
N ILE A 39 -6.94 0.64 0.59
CA ILE A 39 -8.32 0.31 0.22
C ILE A 39 -9.22 1.51 0.52
N GLN A 40 -9.67 2.17 -0.53
CA GLN A 40 -10.67 3.22 -0.43
C GLN A 40 -12.07 2.61 -0.49
N LYS A 41 -12.92 2.98 0.47
CA LYS A 41 -14.36 2.71 0.45
C LYS A 41 -15.08 3.96 -0.02
N LYS A 42 -15.88 3.85 -1.08
CA LYS A 42 -16.74 4.94 -1.60
C LYS A 42 -18.21 4.56 -1.38
N PRO A 43 -18.70 4.56 -0.11
CA PRO A 43 -20.07 4.19 0.20
C PRO A 43 -21.06 5.16 -0.47
N GLY A 44 -22.18 4.62 -0.96
CA GLY A 44 -23.30 5.42 -1.47
C GLY A 44 -23.02 6.21 -2.75
N THR A 45 -21.98 5.86 -3.49
CA THR A 45 -21.77 6.49 -4.80
C THR A 45 -22.40 5.62 -5.88
N ASP A 46 -23.52 6.08 -6.46
CA ASP A 46 -24.07 5.61 -7.75
C ASP A 46 -23.09 5.82 -8.94
N LYS A 47 -21.81 6.07 -8.64
CA LYS A 47 -20.74 6.56 -9.53
C LYS A 47 -19.49 5.68 -9.45
N GLY A 48 -19.64 4.41 -9.08
CA GLY A 48 -18.58 3.45 -9.34
C GLY A 48 -18.48 3.26 -10.85
N TRP A 49 -17.50 3.90 -11.51
CA TRP A 49 -17.35 3.85 -12.97
C TRP A 49 -17.24 2.40 -13.49
N ALA A 50 -16.77 1.49 -12.64
CA ALA A 50 -16.64 0.06 -12.91
C ALA A 50 -17.54 -0.83 -12.04
N GLY A 51 -18.48 -0.27 -11.27
CA GLY A 51 -19.40 -1.07 -10.44
C GLY A 51 -18.70 -1.96 -9.38
N ALA A 52 -17.60 -1.47 -8.79
CA ALA A 52 -16.82 -2.23 -7.81
C ALA A 52 -17.68 -2.71 -6.63
N LYS A 53 -17.41 -3.93 -6.15
CA LYS A 53 -18.16 -4.55 -5.05
C LYS A 53 -18.04 -3.69 -3.79
N ASP A 54 -19.20 -3.32 -3.22
CA ASP A 54 -19.34 -2.45 -2.05
C ASP A 54 -18.62 -1.08 -2.19
N GLY A 55 -18.37 -0.65 -3.43
CA GLY A 55 -17.64 0.58 -3.72
C GLY A 55 -16.17 0.55 -3.27
N ARG A 56 -15.55 -0.65 -3.19
CA ARG A 56 -14.13 -0.82 -2.81
C ARG A 56 -13.19 -0.63 -4.00
N TYR A 57 -12.17 0.19 -3.79
CA TYR A 57 -11.11 0.42 -4.77
C TYR A 57 -9.75 0.25 -4.10
N LEU A 58 -8.83 -0.42 -4.80
CA LEU A 58 -7.42 -0.40 -4.47
C LEU A 58 -6.81 0.83 -5.14
N ASN A 59 -6.24 1.72 -4.34
CA ASN A 59 -5.53 2.88 -4.85
C ASN A 59 -4.03 2.72 -4.68
N VAL A 60 -3.25 3.15 -5.68
CA VAL A 60 -1.79 3.02 -5.68
C VAL A 60 -1.13 4.32 -6.11
N VAL A 61 -0.11 4.74 -5.37
CA VAL A 61 0.63 5.99 -5.65
C VAL A 61 2.08 5.89 -5.20
N ARG A 62 2.94 6.76 -5.73
CA ARG A 62 4.30 6.96 -5.20
C ARG A 62 4.25 7.70 -3.87
N VAL A 63 5.21 7.42 -2.99
CA VAL A 63 5.46 8.20 -1.77
C VAL A 63 6.95 8.54 -1.72
N GLU A 64 7.30 9.74 -1.24
CA GLU A 64 8.69 10.20 -1.22
C GLU A 64 9.53 9.41 -0.21
N ARG A 65 8.94 9.09 0.94
CA ARG A 65 9.48 8.23 1.98
C ARG A 65 8.33 7.61 2.79
N PRO A 66 8.55 6.49 3.50
CA PRO A 66 7.53 5.89 4.34
C PRO A 66 6.89 6.90 5.31
N GLY A 67 5.58 6.78 5.49
CA GLY A 67 4.79 7.58 6.42
C GLY A 67 4.43 9.01 6.00
N VAL A 68 5.04 9.57 4.94
CA VAL A 68 4.79 10.99 4.54
C VAL A 68 3.46 11.20 3.82
N GLY A 69 2.89 10.13 3.27
CA GLY A 69 1.63 10.20 2.54
C GLY A 69 1.81 10.28 1.01
N PRO A 70 0.69 10.27 0.27
CA PRO A 70 0.67 10.10 -1.18
C PRO A 70 1.26 11.29 -1.92
N ALA A 71 2.08 11.04 -2.95
CA ALA A 71 2.63 12.07 -3.83
C ALA A 71 2.13 11.90 -5.27
N GLY A 72 1.12 12.69 -5.67
CA GLY A 72 0.55 12.69 -7.03
C GLY A 72 -0.83 12.04 -7.14
N ASN A 73 -1.28 11.76 -8.36
CA ASN A 73 -2.60 11.20 -8.62
C ASN A 73 -2.57 9.66 -8.48
N PRO A 74 -3.38 9.07 -7.60
CA PRO A 74 -3.43 7.62 -7.47
C PRO A 74 -4.11 6.97 -8.67
N THR A 75 -3.61 5.80 -9.06
CA THR A 75 -4.33 4.87 -9.93
C THR A 75 -5.35 4.10 -9.12
N ASP A 76 -6.57 3.94 -9.63
CA ASP A 76 -7.65 3.18 -9.00
C ASP A 76 -7.91 1.85 -9.71
N PHE A 77 -8.03 0.78 -8.93
CA PHE A 77 -8.43 -0.53 -9.41
C PHE A 77 -9.74 -0.93 -8.70
N PRO A 78 -10.84 -1.17 -9.42
CA PRO A 78 -12.07 -1.67 -8.81
C PRO A 78 -11.86 -3.07 -8.24
N ILE A 79 -12.35 -3.30 -7.03
CA ILE A 79 -12.22 -4.60 -6.35
C ILE A 79 -13.53 -5.38 -6.48
N PHE A 80 -13.41 -6.61 -6.99
CA PHE A 80 -14.52 -7.58 -7.07
C PHE A 80 -14.31 -8.81 -6.19
N SER A 81 -13.11 -8.98 -5.64
CA SER A 81 -12.74 -10.08 -4.75
C SER A 81 -13.51 -10.01 -3.43
N ASP A 82 -13.69 -11.14 -2.74
CA ASP A 82 -14.27 -11.21 -1.39
C ASP A 82 -13.23 -11.20 -0.27
N LEU A 83 -11.95 -11.13 -0.63
CA LEU A 83 -10.88 -11.12 0.35
C LEU A 83 -10.97 -9.91 1.30
N PRO A 84 -10.54 -10.07 2.57
CA PRO A 84 -10.34 -8.96 3.48
C PRO A 84 -9.38 -7.92 2.91
N ASP A 85 -9.62 -6.65 3.25
CA ASP A 85 -8.85 -5.50 2.77
C ASP A 85 -7.33 -5.70 2.95
N GLU A 86 -6.90 -6.23 4.10
CA GLU A 86 -5.50 -6.53 4.41
C GLU A 86 -4.89 -7.60 3.49
N GLN A 87 -5.65 -8.67 3.21
CA GLN A 87 -5.19 -9.74 2.32
C GLN A 87 -5.06 -9.25 0.87
N ILE A 88 -5.96 -8.37 0.42
CA ILE A 88 -5.87 -7.73 -0.91
C ILE A 88 -4.58 -6.90 -1.01
N LEU A 89 -4.27 -6.10 0.02
CA LEU A 89 -3.07 -5.27 0.05
C LEU A 89 -1.79 -6.11 0.00
N VAL A 90 -1.71 -7.17 0.82
CA VAL A 90 -0.56 -8.09 0.82
C VAL A 90 -0.44 -8.78 -0.53
N ALA A 91 -1.51 -9.38 -1.05
CA ALA A 91 -1.51 -10.09 -2.32
C ALA A 91 -1.08 -9.18 -3.48
N PHE A 92 -1.57 -7.94 -3.52
CA PHE A 92 -1.20 -6.98 -4.55
C PHE A 92 0.29 -6.65 -4.52
N VAL A 93 0.83 -6.28 -3.36
CA VAL A 93 2.25 -5.91 -3.25
C VAL A 93 3.14 -7.13 -3.51
N THR A 94 2.77 -8.31 -3.00
CA THR A 94 3.51 -9.55 -3.29
C THR A 94 3.54 -9.83 -4.79
N ALA A 95 2.41 -9.74 -5.48
CA ALA A 95 2.34 -9.98 -6.92
C ALA A 95 3.13 -8.95 -7.72
N VAL A 96 2.98 -7.65 -7.44
CA VAL A 96 3.71 -6.59 -8.14
C VAL A 96 5.21 -6.70 -7.91
N SER A 97 5.64 -7.02 -6.69
CA SER A 97 7.05 -7.23 -6.39
C SER A 97 7.62 -8.45 -7.11
N ALA A 98 6.87 -9.56 -7.15
CA ALA A 98 7.25 -10.74 -7.94
C ALA A 98 7.37 -10.43 -9.44
N ILE A 99 6.45 -9.62 -9.99
CA ILE A 99 6.45 -9.20 -11.40
C ILE A 99 7.62 -8.25 -11.71
N THR A 100 7.90 -7.31 -10.81
CA THR A 100 8.90 -6.25 -11.03
C THR A 100 10.31 -6.59 -10.55
N GLY A 101 10.48 -7.70 -9.81
CA GLY A 101 11.74 -8.06 -9.17
C GLY A 101 12.10 -7.19 -7.97
N CYS A 102 11.19 -6.34 -7.48
CA CYS A 102 11.43 -5.55 -6.27
C CYS A 102 11.37 -6.47 -5.04
N ARG A 103 12.27 -6.23 -4.08
CA ARG A 103 12.36 -7.05 -2.87
C ARG A 103 11.19 -6.74 -1.93
N LEU A 104 10.69 -7.79 -1.30
CA LEU A 104 9.81 -7.68 -0.15
C LEU A 104 10.65 -7.67 1.11
N ASP A 105 10.69 -6.53 1.79
CA ASP A 105 11.25 -6.48 3.14
C ASP A 105 10.15 -6.97 4.09
N MET A 106 10.09 -8.28 4.32
CA MET A 106 9.12 -8.91 5.23
C MET A 106 9.64 -8.84 6.67
N SER A 107 8.77 -8.55 7.64
CA SER A 107 9.14 -8.70 9.05
C SER A 107 9.37 -10.18 9.35
N GLY A 108 10.63 -10.56 9.56
CA GLY A 108 10.95 -11.91 9.99
C GLY A 108 10.36 -12.17 11.37
N GLU A 109 9.52 -13.20 11.49
CA GLU A 109 9.56 -14.05 12.67
C GLU A 109 10.81 -14.92 12.54
N ALA A 110 11.75 -14.72 13.45
CA ALA A 110 12.80 -15.68 13.78
C ALA A 110 12.44 -16.32 15.11
#